data_AF-B5GHP9-F1
#
_entry.id   AF-B5GHP9-F1
#
_cell.length_a   1.000
_cell.length_b   1.000
_cell.length_c   1.000
_cell.angle_alpha   90.00
_cell.angle_beta   90.00
_cell.angle_gamma   90.00
#
_symmetry.space_group_name_H-M   'P 1'
#
loop_
_entity.id
_entity.type
_entity.pdbx_description
1 polymer ?
#
loop_
_entity_poly.entity_id
_entity_poly.type
_entity_poly.pdbx_seq_one_letter_code
_entity_poly.pdbx_strand_id
1 'polypeptide(L)'
;MVLVDDVDALLDPPLGATGRPAAGSVVRALETVVREGARLGVHLIAAGARTEKAAASYVARAAGVRVVLDAPSPAPEEPAPGRGRLLTQDGAALPFQGGRVTGRIPRTATLRPTVAPLEWPRMGDAPERARPVRELGNGPTDLALLASALDRAARAAEATPLEPLL
;
A
#
# COMPACT_ATOMS: atom_id res chain seq x y z
N MET A 1 8.25 11.04 8.22
CA MET A 1 7.01 10.27 7.95
C MET A 1 6.98 9.07 8.88
N VAL A 2 5.89 8.84 9.60
CA VAL A 2 5.67 7.67 10.45
C VAL A 2 4.57 6.84 9.80
N LEU A 3 4.84 5.57 9.52
CA LEU A 3 3.86 4.63 9.00
C LEU A 3 3.54 3.61 10.10
N VAL A 4 2.26 3.44 10.39
CA VAL A 4 1.76 2.39 11.29
C VAL A 4 0.82 1.52 10.49
N ASP A 5 1.15 0.24 10.39
CA ASP A 5 0.24 -0.77 9.89
C ASP A 5 -0.56 -1.39 11.04
N ASP A 6 -1.76 -1.88 10.73
CA ASP A 6 -2.67 -2.52 11.68
C ASP A 6 -2.84 -1.76 13.01
N VAL A 7 -3.25 -0.48 12.91
CA VAL A 7 -3.49 0.37 14.09
C VAL A 7 -4.55 -0.23 15.03
N ASP A 8 -5.42 -1.11 14.54
CA ASP A 8 -6.38 -1.85 15.36
C ASP A 8 -5.69 -2.73 16.42
N ALA A 9 -4.53 -3.32 16.12
CA ALA A 9 -3.76 -4.10 17.10
C ALA A 9 -3.21 -3.24 18.26
N LEU A 10 -3.08 -1.92 18.06
CA LEU A 10 -2.70 -0.97 19.12
C LEU A 10 -3.93 -0.44 19.87
N LEU A 11 -5.04 -0.22 19.18
CA LEU A 11 -6.28 0.30 19.76
C LEU A 11 -7.05 -0.77 20.52
N ASP A 12 -7.01 -2.02 20.07
CA ASP A 12 -7.66 -3.19 20.65
C ASP A 12 -6.74 -4.42 20.68
N PRO A 13 -5.64 -4.39 21.47
CA PRO A 13 -4.67 -5.46 21.49
C PRO A 13 -5.30 -6.77 21.98
N PRO A 14 -5.18 -7.89 21.23
CA PRO A 14 -5.77 -9.16 21.62
C PRO A 14 -5.19 -9.67 22.94
N LEU A 15 -5.93 -10.56 23.62
CA LEU A 15 -5.42 -11.23 24.82
C LEU A 15 -4.18 -12.05 24.45
N GLY A 16 -3.10 -11.90 25.23
CA GLY A 16 -1.83 -12.59 24.98
C GLY A 16 -0.89 -11.93 23.98
N ALA A 17 -1.27 -10.80 23.36
CA ALA A 17 -0.34 -10.04 22.52
C ALA A 17 0.84 -9.52 23.36
N THR A 18 2.06 -9.84 22.95
CA THR A 18 3.30 -9.45 23.65
C THR A 18 3.44 -7.93 23.79
N GLY A 19 2.95 -7.17 22.82
CA GLY A 19 2.96 -5.69 22.82
C GLY A 19 1.85 -5.03 23.63
N ARG A 20 0.87 -5.79 24.15
CA ARG A 20 -0.30 -5.25 24.87
C ARG A 20 0.06 -4.31 26.03
N PRO A 21 1.07 -4.58 26.88
CA PRO A 21 1.43 -3.67 27.96
C PRO A 21 1.88 -2.28 27.48
N ALA A 22 2.44 -2.19 26.27
CA ALA A 22 2.96 -0.95 25.70
C ALA A 22 1.97 -0.24 24.75
N ALA A 23 0.89 -0.91 24.32
CA ALA A 23 -0.02 -0.42 23.29
C ALA A 23 -0.56 1.00 23.59
N GLY A 24 -0.98 1.25 24.83
CA GLY A 24 -1.45 2.57 25.26
C GLY A 24 -0.39 3.67 25.11
N SER A 25 0.86 3.40 25.50
CA SER A 25 1.95 4.36 25.34
C SER A 25 2.28 4.65 23.88
N VAL A 26 2.22 3.63 23.02
CA VAL A 26 2.40 3.82 21.57
C VAL A 26 1.28 4.69 21.00
N VAL A 27 0.02 4.42 21.36
CA VAL A 27 -1.12 5.26 20.93
C VAL A 27 -0.91 6.72 21.35
N ARG A 28 -0.47 6.98 22.59
CA ARG A 28 -0.16 8.35 23.05
C ARG A 28 0.96 9.03 22.26
N ALA A 29 1.99 8.27 21.87
CA ALA A 29 3.05 8.79 21.01
C ALA A 29 2.49 9.17 19.62
N LEU A 30 1.61 8.34 19.04
CA LEU A 30 0.95 8.65 17.76
C LEU A 30 0.05 9.88 17.86
N GLU A 31 -0.72 10.03 18.94
CA GLU A 31 -1.52 11.24 19.21
C GLU A 31 -0.63 12.49 19.28
N THR A 32 0.58 12.36 19.84
CA THR A 32 1.56 13.46 19.90
C THR A 32 2.09 13.80 18.52
N VAL A 33 2.40 12.81 17.67
CA VAL A 33 2.78 13.03 16.27
C VAL A 33 1.65 13.73 15.50
N VAL A 34 0.40 13.36 15.72
CA VAL A 34 -0.74 14.03 15.08
C VAL A 34 -0.84 15.51 15.49
N ARG A 35 -0.62 15.81 16.78
CA ARG A 35 -0.73 17.19 17.31
C ARG A 35 0.44 18.08 16.92
N GLU A 36 1.65 17.54 17.05
CA GLU A 36 2.89 18.32 17.02
C GLU A 36 3.77 18.02 15.80
N GLY A 37 3.45 16.98 15.04
CA GLY A 37 4.30 16.52 13.94
C GLY A 37 4.37 17.51 12.78
N ALA A 38 3.28 18.22 12.48
CA ALA A 38 3.22 19.15 11.35
C ALA A 38 4.29 20.25 11.42
N ARG A 39 4.51 20.85 12.60
CA ARG A 39 5.57 21.87 12.81
C ARG A 39 6.99 21.33 12.67
N LEU A 40 7.15 20.00 12.71
CA LEU A 40 8.41 19.29 12.55
C LEU A 40 8.54 18.58 11.19
N GLY A 41 7.58 18.75 10.28
CA GLY A 41 7.55 18.00 9.01
C GLY A 41 7.30 16.49 9.18
N VAL A 42 6.79 16.07 10.34
CA VAL A 42 6.47 14.67 10.65
C VAL A 42 4.99 14.42 10.39
N HIS A 43 4.70 13.59 9.39
CA HIS A 43 3.34 13.17 9.04
C HIS A 43 3.10 11.71 9.44
N LEU A 44 1.94 11.42 10.02
CA LEU A 44 1.49 10.07 10.36
C LEU A 44 0.59 9.51 9.26
N ILE A 45 0.89 8.29 8.81
CA ILE A 45 0.01 7.45 8.01
C ILE A 45 -0.30 6.22 8.86
N ALA A 46 -1.59 5.99 9.13
CA ALA A 46 -2.06 4.82 9.88
C ALA A 46 -3.00 3.99 9.01
N ALA A 47 -2.69 2.71 8.87
CA ALA A 47 -3.52 1.72 8.18
C ALA A 47 -4.20 0.80 9.21
N GLY A 48 -5.41 0.35 8.88
CA GLY A 48 -6.22 -0.50 9.73
C GLY A 48 -7.54 -0.87 9.07
N ALA A 49 -8.28 -1.75 9.73
CA ALA A 49 -9.63 -2.12 9.39
C ALA A 49 -10.61 -0.97 9.70
N ARG A 50 -11.79 -1.02 9.05
CA ARG A 50 -12.89 -0.09 9.32
C ARG A 50 -13.69 -0.55 10.54
N THR A 51 -13.06 -0.54 11.72
CA THR A 51 -13.72 -0.84 13.00
C THR A 51 -14.31 0.43 13.61
N GLU A 52 -15.37 0.30 14.41
CA GLU A 52 -15.97 1.42 15.15
C GLU A 52 -14.95 2.06 16.11
N LYS A 53 -14.13 1.23 16.75
CA LYS A 53 -13.09 1.68 17.68
C LYS A 53 -11.99 2.46 16.96
N ALA A 54 -11.52 2.01 15.80
CA ALA A 54 -10.59 2.76 14.96
C ALA A 54 -11.20 4.09 14.52
N ALA A 55 -12.46 4.10 14.07
CA ALA A 55 -13.16 5.31 13.66
C ALA A 55 -13.33 6.35 14.79
N ALA A 56 -13.50 5.88 16.03
CA ALA A 56 -13.61 6.72 17.22
C ALA A 56 -12.26 7.26 17.74
N SER A 57 -11.13 6.69 17.31
CA SER A 57 -9.80 7.06 17.78
C SER A 57 -9.43 8.52 17.43
N TYR A 58 -8.58 9.14 18.26
CA TYR A 58 -8.09 10.50 17.99
C TYR A 58 -7.36 10.58 16.65
N VAL A 59 -6.53 9.59 16.32
CA VAL A 59 -5.79 9.50 15.05
C VAL A 59 -6.75 9.55 13.86
N ALA A 60 -7.83 8.76 13.88
CA ALA A 60 -8.80 8.76 12.78
C ALA A 60 -9.60 10.08 12.70
N ARG A 61 -9.97 10.66 13.84
CA ARG A 61 -10.70 11.93 13.90
C ARG A 61 -9.89 13.12 13.42
N ALA A 62 -8.59 13.13 13.67
CA ALA A 62 -7.70 14.21 13.26
C ALA A 62 -7.15 14.06 11.82
N ALA A 63 -7.35 12.91 11.18
CA ALA A 63 -6.87 12.66 9.82
C ALA A 63 -7.45 13.68 8.82
N GLY A 64 -6.56 14.42 8.14
CA GLY A 64 -6.94 15.38 7.10
C GLY A 64 -7.30 14.73 5.76
N VAL A 65 -6.85 13.50 5.55
CA VAL A 65 -7.11 12.70 4.36
C VAL A 65 -7.34 11.26 4.81
N ARG A 66 -8.36 10.60 4.25
CA ARG A 66 -8.65 9.19 4.51
C ARG A 66 -8.65 8.41 3.21
N VAL A 67 -7.98 7.27 3.20
CA VAL A 67 -8.00 6.33 2.08
C VAL A 67 -8.88 5.16 2.47
N VAL A 68 -9.92 4.89 1.68
CA VAL A 68 -10.79 3.73 1.86
C VAL A 68 -10.63 2.82 0.66
N LEU A 69 -10.01 1.66 0.87
CA LEU A 69 -9.91 0.63 -0.17
C LEU A 69 -11.21 -0.16 -0.24
N ASP A 70 -11.64 -0.48 -1.46
CA ASP A 70 -12.75 -1.39 -1.69
C ASP A 70 -12.29 -2.83 -1.39
N ALA A 71 -13.20 -3.67 -0.90
CA ALA A 71 -12.89 -5.07 -0.65
C ALA A 71 -12.61 -5.77 -1.99
N PRO A 72 -11.47 -6.44 -2.16
CA PRO A 72 -11.18 -7.15 -3.40
C PRO A 72 -12.15 -8.32 -3.55
N SER A 73 -12.77 -8.45 -4.72
CA SER A 73 -13.62 -9.58 -5.08
C SER A 73 -12.89 -10.48 -6.09
N PRO A 74 -13.04 -11.81 -6.03
CA PRO A 74 -12.50 -12.71 -7.04
C PRO A 74 -13.29 -12.67 -8.36
N ALA A 75 -14.46 -12.01 -8.41
CA ALA A 75 -15.28 -11.94 -9.61
C ALA A 75 -14.66 -10.99 -10.67
N PRO A 76 -14.70 -11.33 -11.98
CA PRO A 76 -14.09 -10.54 -13.05
C PRO A 76 -14.63 -9.11 -13.20
N GLU A 77 -15.86 -8.87 -12.74
CA GLU A 77 -16.61 -7.63 -12.95
C GLU A 77 -16.58 -6.68 -11.72
N GLU A 78 -15.92 -7.08 -10.64
CA GLU A 78 -15.92 -6.42 -9.33
C GLU A 78 -14.52 -5.86 -8.95
N PRO A 79 -14.38 -5.00 -7.91
CA PRO A 79 -13.20 -4.14 -7.82
C PRO A 79 -11.88 -4.93 -7.67
N ALA A 80 -11.01 -4.74 -8.66
CA ALA A 80 -9.63 -5.22 -8.63
C ALA A 80 -8.87 -4.63 -7.43
N PRO A 81 -7.89 -5.37 -6.85
CA PRO A 81 -7.05 -4.87 -5.78
C PRO A 81 -6.50 -3.46 -6.07
N GLY A 82 -6.55 -2.59 -5.06
CA GLY A 82 -6.10 -1.21 -5.15
C GLY A 82 -7.16 -0.20 -5.58
N ARG A 83 -8.37 -0.60 -5.97
CA ARG A 83 -9.49 0.33 -6.10
C ARG A 83 -9.90 0.89 -4.73
N GLY A 84 -10.28 2.15 -4.71
CA GLY A 84 -10.77 2.80 -3.50
C GLY A 84 -11.17 4.25 -3.71
N ARG A 85 -11.36 4.95 -2.60
CA ARG A 85 -11.73 6.36 -2.53
C ARG A 85 -10.79 7.13 -1.61
N LEU A 86 -10.40 8.32 -2.05
CA LEU A 86 -9.75 9.33 -1.23
C LEU A 86 -10.83 10.26 -0.68
N LEU A 87 -10.97 10.31 0.64
CA LEU A 87 -11.89 11.21 1.33
C LEU A 87 -11.08 12.38 1.91
N THR A 88 -11.49 13.59 1.56
CA THR A 88 -10.84 14.83 2.00
C THR A 88 -11.71 15.57 3.03
N GLN A 89 -11.11 16.47 3.80
CA GLN A 89 -11.81 17.22 4.86
C GLN A 89 -12.98 18.08 4.36
N ASP A 90 -12.91 18.55 3.11
CA ASP A 90 -13.98 19.28 2.42
C ASP A 90 -15.16 18.39 1.98
N GLY A 91 -15.10 17.08 2.30
CA GLY A 91 -16.16 16.11 2.01
C GLY A 91 -16.09 15.50 0.63
N ALA A 92 -15.09 15.85 -0.20
CA ALA A 92 -14.90 15.20 -1.49
C ALA A 92 -14.53 13.72 -1.32
N ALA A 93 -15.07 12.89 -2.23
CA ALA A 93 -14.78 11.46 -2.32
C ALA A 93 -14.30 11.14 -3.73
N LEU A 94 -12.99 11.09 -3.92
CA LEU A 94 -12.37 10.91 -5.22
C LEU A 94 -12.04 9.43 -5.45
N PRO A 95 -12.62 8.77 -6.47
CA PRO A 95 -12.26 7.40 -6.80
C PRO A 95 -10.81 7.35 -7.30
N PHE A 96 -10.07 6.30 -6.92
CA PHE A 96 -8.71 6.08 -7.41
C PHE A 96 -8.40 4.59 -7.61
N GLN A 97 -7.33 4.33 -8.34
CA GLN A 97 -6.70 3.01 -8.48
C GLN A 97 -5.26 3.12 -7.98
N GLY A 98 -4.94 2.41 -6.90
CA GLY A 98 -3.59 2.29 -6.37
C GLY A 98 -2.66 1.62 -7.38
N GLY A 99 -1.48 2.19 -7.56
CA GLY A 99 -0.43 1.61 -8.40
C GLY A 99 0.14 0.35 -7.76
N ARG A 100 0.26 -0.72 -8.54
CA ARG A 100 0.96 -1.93 -8.11
C ARG A 100 2.46 -1.77 -8.35
N VAL A 101 3.24 -1.80 -7.29
CA VAL A 101 4.71 -1.62 -7.34
C VAL A 101 5.47 -2.97 -7.31
N THR A 102 4.72 -4.08 -7.18
CA THR A 102 5.26 -5.46 -7.15
C THR A 102 5.26 -6.15 -8.52
N GLY A 103 4.90 -5.44 -9.59
CA GLY A 103 5.01 -5.93 -10.95
C GLY A 103 6.45 -5.91 -11.45
N ARG A 104 6.79 -6.80 -12.40
CA ARG A 104 7.92 -6.58 -13.29
C ARG A 104 7.34 -6.11 -14.62
N ILE A 105 7.91 -5.05 -15.19
CA ILE A 105 7.65 -4.61 -16.57
C ILE A 105 7.53 -5.86 -17.49
N PRO A 106 6.49 -5.99 -18.34
CA PRO A 106 6.28 -7.17 -19.17
C PRO A 106 7.50 -7.63 -20.00
N ARG A 107 8.43 -6.71 -20.31
CA ARG A 107 9.69 -6.97 -21.03
C ARG A 107 10.85 -7.49 -20.16
N THR A 108 10.76 -7.40 -18.83
CA THR A 108 11.77 -7.85 -17.85
C THR A 108 11.24 -8.95 -16.90
N ALA A 109 10.03 -9.46 -17.15
CA ALA A 109 9.47 -10.60 -16.43
C ALA A 109 10.26 -11.90 -16.70
N THR A 110 10.61 -12.63 -15.64
CA THR A 110 11.24 -13.98 -15.72
C THR A 110 10.33 -15.01 -16.39
N LEU A 111 9.01 -14.79 -16.33
CA LEU A 111 7.99 -15.61 -16.95
C LEU A 111 7.13 -14.72 -17.84
N ARG A 112 7.27 -14.85 -19.16
CA ARG A 112 6.30 -14.25 -20.10
C ARG A 112 4.99 -15.04 -20.08
N PRO A 113 3.81 -14.40 -20.12
CA PRO A 113 2.59 -15.09 -20.46
C PRO A 113 2.76 -15.75 -21.84
N THR A 114 2.48 -17.05 -21.96
CA THR A 114 2.25 -17.69 -23.26
C THR A 114 0.80 -18.10 -23.34
N VAL A 115 0.20 -17.85 -24.49
CA VAL A 115 -1.01 -18.55 -24.90
C VAL A 115 -0.56 -19.82 -25.60
N ALA A 116 -0.98 -20.98 -25.10
CA ALA A 116 -0.81 -22.27 -25.76
C ALA A 116 -2.20 -22.83 -26.10
N PRO A 117 -2.36 -23.55 -27.22
CA PRO A 117 -3.61 -24.25 -27.52
C PRO A 117 -3.93 -25.26 -26.41
N LEU A 118 -5.18 -25.28 -25.96
CA LEU A 118 -5.66 -26.29 -25.00
C LEU A 118 -6.19 -27.49 -25.78
N GLU A 119 -5.52 -28.63 -25.65
CA GLU A 119 -6.03 -29.91 -26.12
C GLU A 119 -7.01 -30.47 -25.07
N TRP A 120 -8.32 -30.35 -25.33
CA TRP A 120 -9.39 -30.76 -24.41
C TRP A 120 -9.23 -32.17 -23.79
N PRO A 121 -8.73 -33.20 -24.51
CA PRO A 121 -8.54 -34.53 -23.94
C PRO A 121 -7.45 -34.61 -22.87
N ARG A 122 -6.58 -33.60 -22.76
CA ARG A 122 -5.42 -33.55 -21.83
C ARG A 122 -5.60 -32.51 -20.73
N MET A 123 -6.84 -32.06 -20.51
CA MET A 123 -7.16 -31.08 -19.49
C MET A 123 -6.86 -31.66 -18.10
N GLY A 124 -5.84 -31.10 -17.42
CA GLY A 124 -5.39 -31.54 -16.09
C GLY A 124 -3.99 -32.15 -16.05
N ASP A 125 -3.42 -32.48 -17.21
CA ASP A 125 -2.04 -32.98 -17.30
C ASP A 125 -1.02 -31.88 -16.99
N ALA A 126 0.11 -32.25 -16.39
CA ALA A 126 1.24 -31.34 -16.24
C ALA A 126 1.81 -30.97 -17.63
N PRO A 127 2.26 -29.72 -17.86
CA PRO A 127 2.78 -29.32 -19.16
C PRO A 127 3.98 -30.19 -19.59
N GLU A 128 3.91 -30.79 -20.79
CA GLU A 128 4.95 -31.70 -21.31
C GLU A 128 6.34 -31.04 -21.46
N ARG A 129 6.42 -29.70 -21.47
CA ARG A 129 7.68 -28.96 -21.49
C ARG A 129 7.83 -28.11 -20.23
N ALA A 130 8.69 -28.55 -19.32
CA ALA A 130 9.22 -27.67 -18.28
C ALA A 130 9.98 -26.52 -18.95
N ARG A 131 9.52 -25.28 -18.72
CA ARG A 131 10.14 -24.07 -19.29
C ARG A 131 11.57 -23.92 -18.78
N PRO A 132 12.56 -23.62 -19.65
CA PRO A 132 13.83 -23.11 -19.18
C PRO A 132 13.60 -21.73 -18.55
N VAL A 133 13.84 -21.64 -17.23
CA VAL A 133 13.93 -20.36 -16.53
C VAL A 133 15.17 -19.67 -17.07
N ARG A 134 15.01 -18.51 -17.73
CA ARG A 134 16.15 -17.73 -18.17
C ARG A 134 16.77 -17.06 -16.93
N GLU A 135 18.05 -17.33 -16.66
CA GLU A 135 18.80 -16.50 -15.70
C GLU A 135 18.82 -15.05 -16.22
N LEU A 136 18.53 -14.12 -15.32
CA LEU A 136 18.20 -12.73 -15.65
C LEU A 136 19.47 -11.86 -15.63
N GLY A 137 19.58 -10.92 -16.58
CA GLY A 137 20.37 -9.71 -16.39
C GLY A 137 19.57 -8.65 -15.60
N ASN A 138 20.27 -7.84 -14.79
CA ASN A 138 19.72 -6.86 -13.83
C ASN A 138 18.98 -5.66 -14.48
N GLY A 139 17.82 -5.89 -15.10
CA GLY A 139 16.96 -4.82 -15.62
C GLY A 139 16.20 -4.06 -14.52
N PRO A 140 15.83 -2.78 -14.73
CA PRO A 140 15.15 -1.96 -13.70
C PRO A 140 13.74 -2.48 -13.39
N THR A 141 13.34 -2.37 -12.12
CA THR A 141 12.02 -2.74 -11.61
C THR A 141 10.99 -1.61 -11.78
N ASP A 142 9.70 -1.91 -11.65
CA ASP A 142 8.62 -0.90 -11.68
C ASP A 142 8.82 0.14 -10.56
N LEU A 143 9.32 -0.27 -9.40
CA LEU A 143 9.71 0.62 -8.30
C LEU A 143 10.83 1.58 -8.71
N ALA A 144 11.88 1.09 -9.38
CA ALA A 144 12.99 1.92 -9.83
C ALA A 144 12.51 2.97 -10.86
N LEU A 145 11.58 2.59 -11.73
CA LEU A 145 10.96 3.51 -12.67
C LEU A 145 10.05 4.54 -11.99
N LEU A 146 9.24 4.11 -11.02
CA LEU A 146 8.39 5.00 -10.22
C LEU A 146 9.21 6.02 -9.45
N ALA A 147 10.23 5.58 -8.73
CA ALA A 147 11.15 6.46 -8.00
C ALA A 147 11.79 7.49 -8.96
N SER A 148 12.24 7.04 -10.13
CA SER A 148 12.79 7.94 -11.15
C SER A 148 11.77 8.93 -11.71
N ALA A 149 10.50 8.53 -11.85
CA ALA A 149 9.43 9.41 -12.31
C ALA A 149 9.04 10.45 -11.25
N LEU A 150 8.96 10.05 -9.98
CA LEU A 150 8.72 10.94 -8.86
C LEU A 150 9.85 11.98 -8.72
N ASP A 151 11.12 11.57 -8.82
CA ASP A 151 12.25 12.50 -8.79
C ASP A 151 12.17 13.54 -9.91
N ARG A 152 11.86 13.10 -11.15
CA ARG A 152 11.66 14.03 -12.27
C ARG A 152 10.48 14.99 -12.05
N ALA A 153 9.36 14.48 -11.54
CA ALA A 153 8.19 15.31 -11.27
C ALA A 153 8.48 16.35 -10.17
N ALA A 154 9.18 15.96 -9.10
CA ALA A 154 9.60 16.86 -8.04
C ALA A 154 10.51 17.98 -8.57
N ARG A 155 11.51 17.63 -9.41
CA ARG A 155 12.37 18.62 -10.07
C ARG A 155 11.60 19.57 -10.99
N ALA A 156 10.66 19.03 -11.78
CA ALA A 156 9.85 19.83 -12.69
C ALA A 156 8.89 20.77 -11.96
N ALA A 157 8.43 20.38 -10.77
CA ALA A 157 7.59 21.21 -9.90
C ALA A 157 8.40 22.16 -9.00
N GLU A 158 9.73 22.22 -9.17
CA GLU A 158 10.65 22.96 -8.29
C GLU A 158 10.42 22.67 -6.80
N ALA A 159 10.02 21.43 -6.49
CA ALA A 159 9.72 21.03 -5.13
C ALA A 159 11.00 21.08 -4.28
N THR A 160 10.98 21.86 -3.19
CA THR A 160 12.10 21.93 -2.25
C THR A 160 12.34 20.55 -1.63
N PRO A 161 13.54 19.96 -1.79
CA PRO A 161 13.87 18.71 -1.13
C PRO A 161 13.79 18.88 0.38
N LEU A 162 13.08 17.99 1.06
CA LEU A 162 13.11 17.91 2.52
C LEU A 162 14.41 17.21 2.94
N GLU A 163 15.15 17.80 3.87
CA GLU A 163 16.34 17.13 4.40
C GLU A 163 15.98 15.82 5.11
N PRO A 164 16.81 14.76 4.97
CA PRO A 164 16.61 13.52 5.71
C PRO A 164 16.64 13.81 7.21
N LEU A 165 15.67 13.25 7.95
CA LEU A 165 15.69 13.27 9.40
C LEU A 165 16.84 12.36 9.87
N LEU A 166 17.90 12.97 10.41
CA LEU A 166 18.96 12.28 11.15
C LEU A 166 18.46 11.82 12.52
#